data_AF-A0A965I350-F1
#
_entry.id   AF-A0A965I350-F1
#
_cell.length_a   1.000
_cell.length_b   1.000
_cell.length_c   1.000
_cell.angle_alpha   90.00
_cell.angle_beta   90.00
_cell.angle_gamma   90.00
#
_symmetry.space_group_name_H-M   'P 1'
#
loop_
_entity.id
_entity.type
_entity.pdbx_description
1 polymer ?
#
loop_
_entity_poly.entity_id
_entity_poly.type
_entity_poly.pdbx_seq_one_letter_code
_entity_poly.pdbx_strand_id
1 'polypeptide(L)'
;MGEWLNNDMHGQGRREYGDGTIYVGQWQRNAPHGLGMMIWPKEDGDVRKQKYVGNFKDGKRHGHGTYYYGSGNEYSGEWRGDDRTGVGTYTFANGHVLTGKVENGEFTGSGIQIWNNGLDDDDT
;
A
#
# COMPACT_ATOMS: atom_id res chain seq x y z
N MET A 1 3.45 -18.39 -12.87
CA MET A 1 2.25 -19.24 -13.04
C MET A 1 1.52 -19.26 -11.70
N GLY A 2 0.19 -19.15 -11.68
CA GLY A 2 -0.61 -19.23 -10.46
C GLY A 2 -1.25 -20.60 -10.28
N GLU A 3 -1.71 -20.93 -9.08
CA GLU A 3 -2.46 -22.15 -8.81
C GLU A 3 -3.94 -21.96 -9.19
N TRP A 4 -4.53 -22.94 -9.87
CA TRP A 4 -5.93 -22.91 -10.28
C TRP A 4 -6.68 -23.99 -9.51
N LEU A 5 -7.79 -23.62 -8.88
CA LEU A 5 -8.72 -24.56 -8.24
C LEU A 5 -10.11 -24.31 -8.80
N ASN A 6 -10.72 -25.32 -9.43
CA ASN A 6 -12.08 -25.25 -9.99
C ASN A 6 -12.31 -24.07 -10.97
N ASN A 7 -11.35 -23.80 -11.88
CA ASN A 7 -11.31 -22.65 -12.79
C ASN A 7 -11.12 -21.27 -12.13
N ASP A 8 -10.96 -21.21 -10.81
CA ASP A 8 -10.66 -19.98 -10.09
C ASP A 8 -9.18 -19.89 -9.75
N MET A 9 -8.61 -18.70 -9.85
CA MET A 9 -7.28 -18.42 -9.31
C MET A 9 -7.33 -18.53 -7.78
N HIS A 10 -6.44 -19.37 -7.26
CA HIS A 10 -6.30 -19.67 -5.84
C HIS A 10 -4.81 -19.76 -5.47
N GLY A 11 -4.46 -19.66 -4.20
CA GLY A 11 -3.06 -19.80 -3.78
C GLY A 11 -2.18 -18.65 -4.30
N GLN A 12 -0.91 -18.87 -4.59
CA GLN A 12 -0.01 -17.80 -5.04
C GLN A 12 -0.12 -17.57 -6.55
N GLY A 13 -0.06 -16.30 -6.99
CA GLY A 13 -0.12 -15.99 -8.42
C GLY A 13 0.19 -14.54 -8.78
N ARG A 14 0.49 -14.34 -10.07
CA ARG A 14 0.61 -13.02 -10.72
C ARG A 14 -0.54 -12.86 -11.72
N ARG A 15 -1.22 -11.72 -11.68
CA ARG A 15 -2.17 -11.29 -12.70
C ARG A 15 -1.83 -9.89 -13.19
N GLU A 16 -1.96 -9.70 -14.49
CA GLU A 16 -1.94 -8.40 -15.14
C GLU A 16 -3.35 -8.12 -15.66
N TYR A 17 -3.86 -6.94 -15.33
CA TYR A 17 -5.19 -6.49 -15.71
C TYR A 17 -5.11 -5.67 -17.00
N GLY A 18 -6.25 -5.49 -17.68
CA GLY A 18 -6.29 -4.80 -18.98
C GLY A 18 -5.90 -3.32 -18.92
N ASP A 19 -6.00 -2.70 -17.74
CA ASP A 19 -5.54 -1.35 -17.45
C ASP A 19 -4.03 -1.27 -17.15
N GLY A 20 -3.31 -2.40 -17.22
CA GLY A 20 -1.88 -2.51 -16.89
C GLY A 20 -1.59 -2.62 -15.38
N THR A 21 -2.62 -2.67 -14.52
CA THR A 21 -2.45 -2.99 -13.10
C THR A 21 -1.86 -4.39 -12.97
N ILE A 22 -0.93 -4.59 -12.05
CA ILE A 22 -0.31 -5.89 -11.77
C ILE A 22 -0.55 -6.24 -10.31
N TYR A 23 -1.06 -7.45 -10.07
CA TYR A 23 -1.10 -8.04 -8.74
C TYR A 23 -0.18 -9.26 -8.66
N VAL A 24 0.58 -9.36 -7.57
CA VAL A 24 1.40 -10.51 -7.21
C VAL A 24 1.13 -10.85 -5.76
N GLY A 25 0.59 -12.04 -5.47
CA GLY A 25 0.27 -12.42 -4.10
C GLY A 25 -0.68 -13.59 -4.02
N GLN A 26 -1.35 -13.70 -2.88
CA GLN A 26 -2.32 -14.76 -2.64
C GLN A 26 -3.67 -14.43 -3.29
N TRP A 27 -4.32 -15.47 -3.79
CA TRP A 27 -5.61 -15.42 -4.46
C TRP A 27 -6.59 -16.32 -3.73
N GLN A 28 -7.82 -15.87 -3.63
CA GLN A 28 -8.94 -16.67 -3.17
C GLN A 28 -10.16 -16.36 -4.04
N ARG A 29 -10.67 -17.37 -4.75
CA ARG A 29 -11.85 -17.25 -5.62
C ARG A 29 -11.73 -16.08 -6.61
N ASN A 30 -10.61 -16.02 -7.34
CA ASN A 30 -10.28 -14.95 -8.30
C ASN A 30 -10.09 -13.54 -7.72
N ALA A 31 -10.07 -13.37 -6.40
CA ALA A 31 -9.82 -12.10 -5.75
C ALA A 31 -8.46 -12.10 -5.04
N PRO A 32 -7.70 -10.99 -5.09
CA PRO A 32 -6.60 -10.74 -4.17
C PRO A 32 -7.01 -10.99 -2.72
N HIS A 33 -6.20 -11.77 -2.01
CA HIS A 33 -6.43 -12.15 -0.62
C HIS A 33 -5.08 -12.26 0.10
N GLY A 34 -5.08 -12.29 1.43
CA GLY A 34 -3.86 -12.48 2.22
C GLY A 34 -2.75 -11.48 1.86
N LEU A 35 -1.48 -11.90 1.91
CA LEU A 35 -0.37 -11.02 1.55
C LEU A 35 -0.21 -10.90 0.04
N GLY A 36 0.01 -9.67 -0.43
CA GLY A 36 0.31 -9.40 -1.82
C GLY A 36 0.88 -8.02 -2.08
N MET A 37 1.16 -7.78 -3.36
CA MET A 37 1.62 -6.51 -3.90
C MET A 37 0.77 -6.15 -5.11
N MET A 38 0.17 -4.96 -5.09
CA MET A 38 -0.54 -4.38 -6.22
C MET A 38 0.25 -3.18 -6.75
N ILE A 39 0.43 -3.12 -8.07
CA ILE A 39 1.19 -2.08 -8.76
C ILE A 39 0.26 -1.45 -9.78
N TRP A 40 0.06 -0.13 -9.68
CA TRP A 40 -0.72 0.64 -10.64
C TRP A 40 0.21 1.35 -11.62
N PRO A 41 0.00 1.22 -12.93
CA PRO A 41 0.71 2.04 -13.91
C PRO A 41 0.31 3.51 -13.73
N LYS A 42 1.25 4.43 -13.94
CA LYS A 42 0.92 5.85 -14.14
C LYS A 42 0.70 6.09 -15.64
N GLU A 43 -0.23 6.98 -15.95
CA GLU A 43 -0.58 7.33 -17.34
C GLU A 43 0.40 8.36 -17.97
N ASP A 44 1.07 9.22 -17.18
CA ASP A 44 1.76 10.42 -17.71
C ASP A 44 3.30 10.40 -17.64
N GLY A 45 3.98 9.53 -18.40
CA GLY A 45 5.43 9.64 -18.69
C GLY A 45 6.41 9.53 -17.49
N ASP A 46 5.89 9.50 -16.27
CA ASP A 46 6.62 9.28 -15.03
C ASP A 46 6.90 7.79 -14.86
N VAL A 47 8.18 7.44 -14.73
CA VAL A 47 8.65 6.07 -14.54
C VAL A 47 8.24 5.46 -13.19
N ARG A 48 7.80 6.27 -12.21
CA ARG A 48 7.49 5.78 -10.86
C ARG A 48 6.06 5.27 -10.76
N LYS A 49 5.91 3.94 -10.71
CA LYS A 49 4.64 3.26 -10.45
C LYS A 49 4.23 3.42 -8.99
N GLN A 50 2.94 3.59 -8.73
CA GLN A 50 2.41 3.48 -7.38
C GLN A 50 2.27 2.01 -7.02
N LYS A 51 2.49 1.65 -5.77
CA LYS A 51 2.31 0.25 -5.33
C LYS A 51 1.79 0.18 -3.91
N TYR A 52 1.10 -0.90 -3.62
CA TYR A 52 0.72 -1.29 -2.27
C TYR A 52 1.31 -2.65 -1.98
N VAL A 53 1.91 -2.80 -0.80
CA VAL A 53 2.41 -4.08 -0.28
C VAL A 53 1.75 -4.31 1.07
N GLY A 54 0.99 -5.39 1.21
CA GLY A 54 0.28 -5.63 2.46
C GLY A 54 -0.80 -6.69 2.34
N ASN A 55 -1.74 -6.64 3.26
CA ASN A 55 -2.84 -7.60 3.31
C ASN A 55 -3.99 -7.18 2.39
N PHE A 56 -4.65 -8.18 1.82
CA PHE A 56 -5.80 -8.06 0.95
C PHE A 56 -6.93 -8.94 1.48
N LYS A 57 -8.16 -8.47 1.28
CA LYS A 57 -9.37 -9.24 1.54
C LYS A 57 -10.40 -8.89 0.47
N ASP A 58 -10.89 -9.91 -0.23
CA ASP A 58 -11.91 -9.78 -1.28
C ASP A 58 -11.55 -8.72 -2.33
N GLY A 59 -10.28 -8.68 -2.73
CA GLY A 59 -9.76 -7.73 -3.73
C GLY A 59 -9.40 -6.35 -3.21
N LYS A 60 -9.68 -6.05 -1.94
CA LYS A 60 -9.44 -4.73 -1.33
C LYS A 60 -8.26 -4.77 -0.37
N ARG A 61 -7.58 -3.63 -0.19
CA ARG A 61 -6.55 -3.48 0.86
C ARG A 61 -7.19 -3.65 2.23
N HIS A 62 -6.54 -4.42 3.09
CA HIS A 62 -7.04 -4.77 4.41
C HIS A 62 -5.87 -4.98 5.38
N GLY A 63 -6.13 -5.02 6.69
CA GLY A 63 -5.09 -5.28 7.69
C GLY A 63 -3.95 -4.29 7.61
N HIS A 64 -2.71 -4.75 7.79
CA HIS A 64 -1.54 -3.89 7.68
C HIS A 64 -0.96 -3.87 6.27
N GLY A 65 -0.50 -2.71 5.83
CA GLY A 65 0.24 -2.56 4.57
C GLY A 65 0.82 -1.18 4.35
N THR A 66 1.72 -1.10 3.38
CA THR A 66 2.41 0.12 2.96
C THR A 66 2.02 0.49 1.54
N TYR A 67 1.54 1.72 1.36
CA TYR A 67 1.27 2.32 0.07
C TYR A 67 2.39 3.30 -0.30
N TYR A 68 2.98 3.08 -1.46
CA TYR A 68 4.03 3.90 -2.05
C TYR A 68 3.40 4.75 -3.15
N TYR A 69 3.39 6.06 -2.95
CA TYR A 69 2.86 7.01 -3.90
C TYR A 69 3.89 7.30 -4.99
N GLY A 70 3.42 7.60 -6.20
CA GLY A 70 4.30 7.99 -7.31
C GLY A 70 5.05 9.31 -7.04
N SER A 71 4.58 10.12 -6.09
CA SER A 71 5.28 11.30 -5.60
C SER A 71 6.55 10.99 -4.80
N GLY A 72 6.76 9.73 -4.39
CA GLY A 72 7.80 9.34 -3.45
C GLY A 72 7.36 9.39 -1.98
N ASN A 73 6.12 9.80 -1.70
CA ASN A 73 5.55 9.67 -0.36
C ASN A 73 5.19 8.21 -0.08
N GLU A 74 5.06 7.85 1.19
CA GLU A 74 4.69 6.52 1.65
C GLU A 74 3.69 6.62 2.80
N TYR A 75 2.74 5.69 2.87
CA TYR A 75 1.89 5.50 4.03
C TYR A 75 1.98 4.05 4.49
N SER A 76 2.32 3.82 5.75
CA SER A 76 2.32 2.51 6.41
C SER A 76 1.32 2.52 7.56
N GLY A 77 0.40 1.56 7.58
CA GLY A 77 -0.60 1.53 8.64
C GLY A 77 -1.70 0.50 8.41
N GLU A 78 -2.79 0.66 9.15
CA GLU A 78 -3.97 -0.19 9.03
C GLU A 78 -4.89 0.25 7.88
N TRP A 79 -5.52 -0.74 7.26
CA TRP A 79 -6.40 -0.61 6.11
C TRP A 79 -7.68 -1.41 6.33
N ARG A 80 -8.82 -0.85 5.93
CA ARG A 80 -10.11 -1.53 5.97
C ARG A 80 -10.93 -1.23 4.72
N GLY A 81 -10.82 -2.11 3.74
CA GLY A 81 -11.63 -2.01 2.53
C GLY A 81 -11.21 -0.83 1.66
N ASP A 82 -9.89 -0.71 1.42
CA ASP A 82 -9.23 0.39 0.70
C ASP A 82 -9.10 1.72 1.45
N ASP A 83 -9.78 1.89 2.58
CA ASP A 83 -9.62 3.05 3.44
C ASP A 83 -8.50 2.86 4.46
N ARG A 84 -7.71 3.91 4.67
CA ARG A 84 -6.72 3.99 5.77
C ARG A 84 -7.46 4.14 7.10
N THR A 85 -7.03 3.42 8.13
CA THR A 85 -7.65 3.46 9.45
C THR A 85 -6.62 3.23 10.56
N GLY A 86 -7.03 3.42 11.82
CA GLY A 86 -6.27 3.00 13.00
C GLY A 86 -4.90 3.66 13.13
N VAL A 87 -3.88 2.84 13.41
CA VAL A 87 -2.44 3.14 13.45
C VAL A 87 -1.81 3.59 12.12
N GLY A 88 -1.46 4.85 11.86
CA GLY A 88 -0.80 5.25 10.60
C GLY A 88 0.53 6.00 10.76
N THR A 89 1.46 5.80 9.81
CA THR A 89 2.66 6.61 9.60
C THR A 89 2.75 7.03 8.14
N TYR A 90 2.87 8.33 7.88
CA TYR A 90 3.06 8.92 6.56
C TYR A 90 4.48 9.47 6.47
N THR A 91 5.25 8.97 5.51
CA THR A 91 6.59 9.46 5.20
C THR A 91 6.51 10.30 3.93
N PHE A 92 6.88 11.55 4.05
CA PHE A 92 6.95 12.46 2.91
C PHE A 92 8.24 12.20 2.11
N ALA A 93 8.21 12.49 0.81
CA ALA A 93 9.36 12.32 -0.07
C ALA A 93 10.59 13.15 0.36
N ASN A 94 10.39 14.20 1.16
CA ASN A 94 11.44 15.02 1.75
C ASN A 94 11.95 14.47 3.10
N GLY A 95 11.54 13.27 3.50
CA GLY A 95 11.98 12.62 4.74
C GLY A 95 11.24 13.06 6.00
N HIS A 96 10.25 13.96 5.94
CA HIS A 96 9.42 14.20 7.12
C HIS A 96 8.54 12.98 7.39
N VAL A 97 8.25 12.73 8.67
CA VAL A 97 7.43 11.60 9.12
C VAL A 97 6.29 12.14 9.98
N LEU A 98 5.07 11.70 9.69
CA LEU A 98 3.85 12.02 10.42
C LEU A 98 3.23 10.71 10.93
N THR A 99 3.16 10.52 12.24
CA THR A 99 2.51 9.35 12.86
C THR A 99 1.28 9.80 13.64
N GLY A 100 0.20 9.03 13.59
CA GLY A 100 -1.02 9.35 14.33
C GLY A 100 -2.17 8.39 14.04
N LYS A 101 -3.31 8.63 14.70
CA LYS A 101 -4.54 7.89 14.44
C LYS A 101 -5.16 8.36 13.13
N VAL A 102 -5.69 7.40 12.36
CA VAL A 102 -6.39 7.65 11.09
C VAL A 102 -7.86 7.25 11.22
N GLU A 103 -8.76 8.20 10.98
CA GLU A 103 -10.21 7.98 10.95
C GLU A 103 -10.77 8.54 9.63
N ASN A 104 -11.62 7.75 8.96
CA ASN A 104 -12.19 8.11 7.64
C ASN A 104 -11.13 8.52 6.59
N GLY A 105 -9.95 7.89 6.65
CA GLY A 105 -8.85 8.17 5.74
C GLY A 105 -8.02 9.41 6.07
N GLU A 106 -8.30 10.14 7.17
CA GLU A 106 -7.56 11.34 7.57
C GLU A 106 -6.89 11.16 8.93
N PHE A 107 -5.71 11.76 9.11
CA PHE A 107 -5.06 11.81 10.42
C PHE A 107 -5.87 12.70 11.37
N THR A 108 -6.27 12.17 12.52
CA THR A 108 -7.00 12.94 13.53
C THR A 108 -6.01 13.53 14.54
N GLY A 109 -6.20 14.82 14.87
CA GLY A 109 -5.22 15.65 15.59
C GLY A 109 -4.79 15.16 16.98
N SER A 110 -5.53 14.22 17.59
CA SER A 110 -5.17 13.63 18.88
C SER A 110 -4.05 12.61 18.71
N GLY A 111 -2.82 12.99 19.07
CA GLY A 111 -1.65 12.09 19.07
C GLY A 111 -0.82 12.13 17.79
N ILE A 112 -0.95 13.18 16.98
CA ILE A 112 -0.08 13.40 15.82
C ILE A 112 1.33 13.79 16.28
N GLN A 113 2.34 13.09 15.78
CA GLN A 113 3.76 13.39 15.97
C GLN A 113 4.44 13.60 14.63
N ILE A 114 5.26 14.66 14.52
CA ILE A 114 6.03 15.00 13.32
C ILE A 114 7.51 14.94 13.65
N TRP A 115 8.28 14.24 12.82
CA TRP A 115 9.72 14.10 12.94
C TRP A 115 10.38 14.45 11.60
N ASN A 116 11.58 15.02 11.63
CA ASN A 116 12.47 15.01 10.47
C ASN A 116 13.27 13.71 10.54
N ASN A 117 13.30 12.92 9.47
CA ASN A 117 14.06 11.66 9.43
C ASN A 117 15.59 11.85 9.35
N GLY A 118 16.13 12.88 10.01
CA GLY A 118 17.57 12.98 10.33
C GLY A 118 18.54 12.99 9.15
N LEU A 119 18.21 13.63 8.02
CA LEU A 119 19.24 14.03 7.05
C LEU A 119 19.90 15.38 7.38
N ASP A 120 19.57 15.96 8.54
CA ASP A 120 20.23 17.16 9.05
C ASP A 120 21.36 16.72 10.00
N ASP A 121 22.59 16.82 9.47
CA ASP A 121 23.85 17.09 10.15
C ASP A 121 24.31 16.17 11.30
N ASP A 122 25.06 15.12 10.95
CA ASP A 122 26.18 14.66 11.79
C ASP A 122 27.48 14.74 10.98
N ASP A 123 28.01 15.96 10.87
CA ASP A 123 29.43 16.23 10.73
C ASP A 123 29.74 17.37 11.72
N THR A 124 30.00 16.99 12.97
CA THR A 124 30.61 17.85 14.00
C THR A 124 32.12 17.74 13.98
#